data_AF-A0A0C2CG31-F1
#
_entry.id   AF-A0A0C2CG31-F1
#
_cell.length_a   1.000
_cell.length_b   1.000
_cell.length_c   1.000
_cell.angle_alpha   90.00
_cell.angle_beta   90.00
_cell.angle_gamma   90.00
#
_symmetry.space_group_name_H-M   'P 1'
#
loop_
_entity.id
_entity.type
_entity.pdbx_description
1 polymer ?
#
loop_
_entity_poly.entity_id
_entity_poly.type
_entity_poly.pdbx_seq_one_letter_code
_entity_poly.pdbx_strand_id
1 'polypeptide(L)' 'MVWETTNGIGCGIQHCDGSYGDRRKQTLVVYNYMQTGNFINNKIYDVGAPCSKCPGTCTDDKLCTV' A
#
# COMPACT_ATOMS: atom_id res chain seq x y z
N MET A 1 -1.74 -1.00 0.64
CA MET A 1 -2.81 -0.67 1.61
C MET A 1 -2.87 -1.77 2.67
N VAL A 2 -3.12 -1.41 3.93
CA VAL A 2 -3.29 -2.17 5.20
C VAL A 2 -2.47 -3.44 5.50
N TRP A 3 -1.62 -3.91 4.60
CA TRP A 3 -0.66 -4.98 4.89
C TRP A 3 0.37 -4.48 5.92
N GLU A 4 0.44 -5.11 7.10
CA GLU A 4 1.12 -4.53 8.28
C GLU A 4 2.62 -4.29 8.07
N THR A 5 3.26 -5.08 7.19
CA THR A 5 4.68 -4.95 6.90
C THR A 5 5.00 -4.00 5.74
N THR A 6 3.98 -3.46 5.05
CA THR A 6 4.17 -2.46 3.99
C THR A 6 4.33 -1.07 4.64
N ASN A 7 5.54 -0.54 4.61
CA ASN A 7 5.92 0.74 5.20
C ASN A 7 6.36 1.81 4.17
N GLY A 8 6.28 1.49 2.88
CA GLY A 8 6.64 2.36 1.76
C GLY A 8 5.62 2.29 0.64
N ILE A 9 5.36 3.44 0.01
CA ILE A 9 4.48 3.55 -1.14
C ILE A 9 5.09 4.51 -2.17
N GLY A 10 5.07 4.09 -3.44
CA GLY A 10 5.45 4.93 -4.58
C GLY A 10 4.31 5.01 -5.57
N CYS A 11 4.09 6.20 -6.16
CA CYS A 11 2.91 6.48 -6.98
C CYS A 11 3.34 7.03 -8.33
N GLY A 12 2.57 6.72 -9.38
CA GLY A 12 2.73 7.29 -10.72
C GLY A 12 1.37 7.61 -11.33
N ILE A 13 1.29 8.74 -12.02
CA ILE A 13 0.06 9.20 -12.69
C ILE A 13 0.43 9.54 -14.14
N GLN A 14 -0.30 8.99 -15.11
CA GLN A 14 -0.11 9.25 -16.53
C GLN A 14 -1.45 9.53 -17.19
N HIS A 15 -1.54 10.64 -17.93
CA HIS A 15 -2.65 10.83 -18.86
C HIS A 15 -2.33 10.12 -20.19
N CYS A 16 -3.17 9.18 -20.59
CA CYS A 16 -3.04 8.44 -21.83
C CYS A 16 -4.05 9.03 -22.83
N ASP A 17 -3.57 9.76 -23.84
CA ASP A 17 -4.44 10.50 -24.76
C ASP A 17 -5.22 9.62 -25.74
N GLY A 18 -4.68 8.43 -26.07
CA GLY A 18 -5.28 7.47 -27.01
C GLY A 18 -5.60 8.03 -28.41
N SER A 19 -6.16 7.19 -29.27
CA SER A 19 -6.82 7.60 -30.52
C SER A 19 -8.34 7.42 -30.41
N TYR A 20 -9.11 7.95 -31.36
CA TYR A 20 -10.59 7.77 -31.36
C TYR A 20 -10.97 6.29 -31.33
N GLY A 21 -11.78 5.89 -30.35
CA GLY A 21 -12.18 4.50 -30.09
C GLY A 21 -11.21 3.70 -29.20
N ASP A 22 -10.07 4.26 -28.78
CA ASP A 22 -9.13 3.59 -27.88
C ASP A 22 -9.62 3.64 -26.43
N ARG A 23 -9.93 2.47 -25.86
CA ARG A 23 -10.31 2.31 -24.44
C ARG A 23 -9.18 2.69 -23.46
N ARG A 24 -7.96 2.90 -23.96
CA ARG A 24 -6.82 3.38 -23.19
C ARG A 24 -6.77 4.91 -23.08
N LYS A 25 -7.72 5.65 -23.68
CA LYS A 25 -7.87 7.08 -23.43
C LYS A 25 -8.38 7.33 -22.01
N GLN A 26 -7.47 7.48 -21.07
CA GLN A 26 -7.78 7.60 -19.65
C GLN A 26 -6.59 8.15 -18.86
N THR A 27 -6.84 8.65 -17.65
CA THR A 27 -5.78 8.88 -16.67
C THR A 27 -5.51 7.58 -15.93
N LEU A 28 -4.31 7.03 -16.08
CA LEU A 28 -3.84 5.84 -15.37
C LEU A 28 -3.14 6.27 -14.08
N VAL A 29 -3.56 5.70 -12.95
CA VAL A 29 -2.92 5.88 -11.65
C VAL A 29 -2.39 4.53 -11.18
N VAL A 30 -1.12 4.47 -10.80
CA VAL A 30 -0.44 3.26 -10.34
C VAL A 30 0.21 3.52 -8.98
N TYR A 31 0.06 2.56 -8.08
CA TYR A 31 0.75 2.54 -6.78
C TYR A 31 1.56 1.26 -6.66
N ASN A 32 2.80 1.39 -6.19
CA ASN A 32 3.67 0.29 -5.79
C ASN A 32 3.88 0.34 -4.28
N TYR A 33 3.90 -0.83 -3.64
CA TYR A 33 3.94 -0.99 -2.19
C TYR A 33 5.21 -1.75 -1.78
N MET A 34 5.94 -1.21 -0.81
CA MET A 34 7.12 -1.83 -0.22
C MET A 34 6.94 -1.98 1.30
N GLN A 35 7.24 -3.09 1.93
CA GLN A 35 7.50 -4.39 1.33
C GLN A 35 6.26 -4.93 0.60
N THR A 36 6.47 -5.84 -0.35
CA THR A 36 5.39 -6.57 -1.03
C THR A 36 4.55 -7.31 0.00
N GLY A 37 3.23 -7.28 -0.17
CA GLY A 37 2.27 -8.02 0.64
C GLY A 37 1.40 -8.95 -0.21
N ASN A 38 0.21 -9.26 0.30
CA ASN A 38 -0.79 -10.09 -0.39
C ASN A 38 -0.28 -11.50 -0.75
N PHE A 39 0.50 -12.09 0.17
CA PHE A 39 0.94 -13.46 0.04
C PHE A 39 -0.21 -14.44 0.31
N ILE A 40 -0.34 -15.45 -0.56
CA ILE A 40 -1.37 -16.49 -0.43
C ILE A 40 -1.21 -17.20 0.93
N ASN A 41 -2.34 -17.39 1.63
CA ASN A 41 -2.42 -18.02 2.95
C ASN A 41 -1.72 -17.25 4.09
N ASN A 42 -1.32 -16.00 3.88
CA ASN A 42 -0.79 -15.13 4.93
C ASN A 42 -1.86 -14.15 5.42
N LYS A 43 -1.71 -13.70 6.67
CA LYS A 43 -2.56 -12.64 7.24
C LYS A 43 -2.12 -11.28 6.71
N ILE A 44 -3.09 -10.38 6.55
CA ILE A 44 -2.84 -8.97 6.20
C ILE A 44 -2.17 -8.25 7.37
N TYR A 45 -2.64 -8.53 8.59
CA TYR A 45 -2.08 -8.05 9.84
C TYR A 45 -2.39 -9.04 10.96
N ASP A 46 -1.61 -9.00 12.04
CA ASP A 46 -1.90 -9.73 13.26
C ASP A 46 -3.00 -9.06 14.09
N VAL A 47 -3.91 -9.86 14.63
CA VAL A 47 -4.98 -9.37 15.52
C VAL A 47 -4.43 -9.19 16.93
N GLY A 48 -4.65 -8.02 17.52
CA GLY A 48 -4.23 -7.71 18.89
C GLY A 48 -4.43 -6.24 19.26
N ALA A 49 -3.97 -5.86 20.45
CA ALA A 49 -3.94 -4.46 20.85
C ALA A 49 -2.99 -3.67 19.92
N PRO A 50 -3.36 -2.46 19.47
CA PRO A 50 -2.50 -1.67 18.59
C PRO A 50 -1.11 -1.47 19.21
N CYS A 51 -0.09 -1.52 18.36
CA CYS A 51 1.32 -1.39 18.75
C CYS A 51 1.91 -2.41 19.73
N SER A 52 1.15 -3.41 20.17
CA SER A 52 1.65 -4.44 21.12
C SER A 52 2.85 -5.25 20.61
N LYS A 53 3.14 -5.18 19.31
CA LYS A 53 4.26 -5.85 18.65
C LYS A 53 5.12 -4.92 17.78
N CYS A 54 5.12 -3.60 18.02
CA CYS A 54 5.97 -2.70 17.23
C CYS A 54 7.46 -3.02 17.48
N PRO A 55 8.29 -3.10 16.42
CA PRO A 55 9.74 -3.23 16.58
C PRO A 55 10.40 -1.92 17.04
N GLY A 56 9.77 -0.77 16.79
CA GLY A 56 10.23 0.55 17.20
C GLY A 56 9.19 1.30 18.02
N THR A 57 8.91 2.55 17.67
CA THR A 57 7.97 3.40 18.41
C THR A 57 6.53 3.24 17.90
N CYS A 58 5.58 3.49 18.79
CA CYS A 58 4.17 3.60 18.46
C CYS A 58 3.81 5.08 18.33
N THR A 59 3.16 5.46 17.24
CA THR A 59 2.63 6.82 17.08
C THR A 59 1.34 7.02 17.87
N ASP A 60 0.94 8.27 18.10
CA ASP A 60 -0.35 8.58 18.73
C ASP A 60 -1.53 8.04 17.92
N ASP A 61 -1.38 7.96 16.60
CA ASP A 61 -2.31 7.37 15.64
C ASP A 61 -2.33 5.83 15.64
N LYS A 62 -1.60 5.20 16.58
CA LYS A 62 -1.55 3.75 16.76
C LYS A 62 -0.91 2.98 15.60
N LEU A 63 0.09 3.58 14.95
CA LEU A 63 0.91 2.93 13.92
C LEU A 63 2.33 2.67 14.42
N CYS A 64 2.96 1.62 13.90
CA CYS A 64 4.37 1.35 14.18
C CYS A 64 5.29 2.17 13.27
N THR A 65 6.33 2.74 13.84
CA THR A 65 7.47 3.32 13.11
C THR A 65 8.75 2.58 13.48
N VAL A 66 9.58 2.33 12.46
CA VAL A 66 10.92 1.74 12.58
C VAL A 66 11.98 2.82 12.64
#